data_AF-A0A5J4PXF7-F1
#
_entry.id   AF-A0A5J4PXF7-F1
#
_cell.length_a   1.000
_cell.length_b   1.000
_cell.length_c   1.000
_cell.angle_alpha   90.00
_cell.angle_beta   90.00
_cell.angle_gamma   90.00
#
_symmetry.space_group_name_H-M   'P 1'
#
loop_
_entity.id
_entity.type
_entity.pdbx_description
1 polymer ?
#
loop_
_entity_poly.entity_id
_entity_poly.type
_entity_poly.pdbx_seq_one_letter_code
_entity_poly.pdbx_strand_id
1 'polypeptide(L)'
;SEEFAKGINTKIWKKANELGYKNYFVNRKGSQITDDHLFINRITHIPCIDIIPYEEENKLSVFGSSWHTINDNMDVIDKSTLKAVGQTVLAVIYNE
;
A
#
# COMPACT_ATOMS: atom_id res chain seq x y z
N SER A 1 1.65 -2.44 -9.63
CA SER A 1 1.31 -1.00 -9.52
C SER A 1 2.11 -0.11 -10.46
N GLU A 2 3.43 0.05 -10.26
CA GLU A 2 4.23 1.07 -10.99
C GLU A 2 4.21 0.92 -12.51
N GLU A 3 4.21 -0.32 -13.03
CA GLU A 3 4.15 -0.61 -14.46
C GLU A 3 2.84 -0.17 -15.12
N PHE A 4 1.70 -0.42 -14.46
CA PHE A 4 0.37 -0.25 -15.06
C PHE A 4 -0.37 1.03 -14.62
N ALA A 5 -0.02 1.59 -13.46
CA ALA A 5 -0.81 2.63 -12.79
C ALA A 5 0.06 3.72 -12.13
N LYS A 6 1.19 4.08 -12.75
CA LYS A 6 2.14 5.10 -12.25
C LYS A 6 1.48 6.44 -11.85
N GLY A 7 0.54 6.92 -12.65
CA GLY A 7 -0.19 8.16 -12.35
C GLY A 7 -1.03 8.06 -11.08
N ILE A 8 -1.66 6.91 -10.83
CA ILE A 8 -2.45 6.63 -9.63
C ILE A 8 -1.53 6.49 -8.40
N ASN A 9 -0.40 5.80 -8.53
CA ASN A 9 0.65 5.74 -7.49
C ASN A 9 1.07 7.14 -7.06
N THR A 10 1.44 7.97 -8.04
CA THR A 10 1.89 9.36 -7.80
C THR A 10 0.82 10.17 -7.07
N LYS A 11 -0.45 10.06 -7.52
CA LYS A 11 -1.58 10.76 -6.90
C LYS A 11 -1.76 10.38 -5.43
N ILE A 12 -1.79 9.09 -5.13
CA ILE A 12 -2.03 8.58 -3.78
C ILE A 12 -0.88 8.92 -2.84
N TRP A 13 0.38 8.68 -3.25
CA TRP A 13 1.55 9.01 -2.43
C TRP A 13 1.70 10.51 -2.19
N LYS A 14 1.37 11.35 -3.18
CA LYS A 14 1.35 12.81 -3.00
C LYS A 14 0.31 13.20 -1.94
N LYS A 15 -0.90 12.67 -2.02
CA LYS A 15 -1.96 12.96 -1.04
C LYS A 15 -1.59 12.50 0.37
N ALA A 16 -1.00 11.30 0.50
CA ALA A 16 -0.52 10.80 1.78
C ALA A 16 0.51 11.74 2.42
N ASN A 17 1.47 12.24 1.63
CA ASN A 17 2.48 13.17 2.11
C ASN A 17 1.89 14.52 2.53
N GLU A 18 0.94 15.07 1.77
CA GLU A 18 0.20 16.30 2.12
C GLU A 18 -0.54 16.17 3.47
N LEU A 19 -1.02 14.96 3.80
CA LEU A 19 -1.70 14.66 5.06
C LEU A 19 -0.75 14.32 6.22
N GLY A 20 0.57 14.33 5.99
CA GLY A 20 1.57 14.01 7.02
C GLY A 20 1.86 12.52 7.20
N TYR A 21 1.39 11.64 6.30
CA TYR A 21 1.57 10.18 6.39
C TYR A 21 2.81 9.65 5.66
N LYS A 22 3.82 10.49 5.42
CA LYS A 22 5.06 10.11 4.70
C LYS A 22 5.82 8.92 5.32
N ASN A 23 5.64 8.67 6.62
CA ASN A 23 6.26 7.56 7.32
C ASN A 23 5.59 6.21 7.02
N TYR A 24 4.32 6.23 6.60
CA TYR A 24 3.58 5.05 6.14
C TYR A 24 3.69 4.88 4.62
N PHE A 25 3.58 5.99 3.88
CA PHE A 25 3.68 6.03 2.43
C PHE A 25 5.07 6.50 2.00
N VAL A 26 6.06 5.60 2.16
CA VAL A 26 7.46 5.90 1.83
C VAL A 26 7.61 6.02 0.31
N ASN A 27 8.11 7.16 -0.18
CA ASN A 27 8.31 7.40 -1.60
C ASN A 27 9.58 6.71 -2.12
N ARG A 28 9.52 5.38 -2.20
CA ARG A 28 10.60 4.52 -2.67
C ARG A 28 9.98 3.39 -3.50
N LYS A 29 10.64 3.02 -4.59
CA LYS A 29 10.23 1.86 -5.39
C LYS A 29 10.51 0.58 -4.60
N GLY A 30 9.46 -0.19 -4.30
CA GLY A 30 9.57 -1.54 -3.74
C GLY A 30 9.87 -2.60 -4.81
N SER A 31 9.82 -3.86 -4.41
CA SER A 31 9.89 -4.99 -5.33
C SER A 31 8.54 -5.25 -6.02
N GLN A 32 8.54 -6.15 -7.00
CA GLN A 32 7.32 -6.58 -7.66
C GLN A 32 6.64 -7.67 -6.83
N ILE A 33 5.39 -7.42 -6.44
CA ILE A 33 4.53 -8.39 -5.75
C ILE A 33 3.42 -8.83 -6.72
N THR A 34 3.21 -10.15 -6.81
CA THR A 34 2.03 -10.72 -7.45
C THR A 34 0.88 -10.63 -6.45
N ASP A 35 -0.13 -9.85 -6.79
CA ASP A 35 -1.36 -9.68 -5.99
C ASP A 35 -2.54 -9.45 -6.96
N ASP A 36 -3.76 -9.33 -6.44
CA ASP A 36 -5.00 -9.18 -7.20
C ASP A 36 -4.93 -8.05 -8.25
N HIS A 37 -4.28 -6.94 -7.90
CA HIS A 37 -4.10 -5.81 -8.80
C HIS A 37 -3.42 -6.19 -10.13
N LEU A 38 -2.55 -7.21 -10.15
CA LEU A 38 -1.90 -7.68 -11.38
C LEU A 38 -2.93 -8.19 -12.39
N PHE A 39 -3.87 -9.01 -11.91
CA PHE A 39 -4.91 -9.60 -12.75
C PHE A 39 -5.93 -8.55 -13.18
N ILE A 40 -6.30 -7.63 -12.28
CA ILE A 40 -7.16 -6.48 -12.62
C ILE A 40 -6.54 -5.68 -13.77
N ASN A 41 -5.25 -5.29 -13.65
CA ASN A 41 -4.55 -4.54 -14.70
C ASN A 41 -4.46 -5.31 -16.02
N ARG A 42 -4.12 -6.61 -15.98
CA ARG A 42 -3.87 -7.40 -17.20
C ARG A 42 -5.15 -7.84 -17.93
N ILE A 43 -6.21 -8.18 -17.20
CA ILE A 43 -7.43 -8.74 -17.77
C ILE A 43 -8.44 -7.64 -18.09
N THR A 44 -8.64 -6.69 -17.17
CA THR A 44 -9.68 -5.65 -17.31
C THR A 44 -9.14 -4.35 -17.89
N HIS A 45 -7.81 -4.16 -17.90
CA HIS A 45 -7.15 -2.92 -18.29
C HIS A 45 -7.53 -1.69 -17.45
N ILE A 46 -8.10 -1.90 -16.26
CA ILE A 46 -8.33 -0.84 -15.28
C ILE A 46 -7.01 -0.59 -14.53
N PRO A 47 -6.45 0.64 -14.55
CA PRO A 47 -5.25 0.98 -13.80
C PRO A 47 -5.49 0.79 -12.29
N CYS A 48 -4.83 -0.20 -11.72
CA CYS A 48 -4.99 -0.60 -10.32
C CYS A 48 -3.64 -0.57 -9.62
N ILE A 49 -3.61 0.04 -8.44
CA ILE A 49 -2.45 0.01 -7.54
C ILE A 49 -2.73 -0.91 -6.36
N ASP A 50 -1.70 -1.12 -5.57
CA ASP A 50 -1.72 -1.92 -4.37
C ASP A 50 -1.00 -1.16 -3.25
N ILE A 51 -1.67 -1.04 -2.10
CA ILE A 51 -1.15 -0.41 -0.88
C ILE A 51 -0.94 -1.54 0.13
N ILE A 52 0.27 -2.07 0.13
CA ILE A 52 0.68 -3.26 0.89
C ILE A 52 1.93 -2.96 1.72
N PRO A 53 2.05 -3.46 2.97
CA PRO A 53 3.28 -3.31 3.74
C PRO A 53 4.46 -3.99 3.03
N TYR A 54 5.61 -3.32 3.05
CA TYR A 54 6.85 -3.83 2.48
C TYR A 54 8.04 -3.49 3.40
N GLU A 55 8.49 -4.48 4.16
CA GLU A 55 9.61 -4.42 5.09
C GLU A 55 10.82 -5.16 4.53
N GLU A 56 11.60 -4.48 3.68
CA GLU A 56 12.76 -5.06 2.98
C GLU A 56 13.81 -5.70 3.91
N GLU A 57 13.97 -5.18 5.12
CA GLU A 57 14.96 -5.66 6.09
C GLU A 57 14.42 -6.74 7.04
N ASN A 58 13.14 -7.11 6.92
CA ASN A 58 12.55 -8.12 7.80
C ASN A 58 13.07 -9.51 7.45
N LYS A 59 13.59 -10.21 8.45
CA LYS A 59 14.25 -11.52 8.28
C LYS A 59 13.29 -12.66 7.97
N LEU A 60 12.00 -12.51 8.28
CA LEU A 60 10.99 -13.57 8.10
C LEU A 60 10.27 -13.43 6.77
N SER A 61 9.80 -12.23 6.45
CA SER A 61 9.06 -11.95 5.22
C SER A 61 9.06 -10.45 4.93
N VAL A 62 9.10 -10.08 3.65
CA VAL A 62 8.93 -8.69 3.21
C VAL A 62 7.56 -8.12 3.57
N PHE A 63 6.59 -8.94 3.98
CA PHE A 63 5.27 -8.51 4.44
C PHE A 63 5.19 -8.28 5.95
N GLY A 64 6.33 -8.34 6.65
CA GLY A 64 6.39 -8.25 8.10
C GLY A 64 6.38 -9.62 8.79
N SER A 65 6.69 -9.63 10.07
CA SER A 65 6.92 -10.87 10.84
C SER A 65 5.65 -11.67 11.18
N SER A 66 4.46 -11.06 11.06
CA SER A 66 3.19 -11.72 11.34
C SER A 66 2.62 -12.48 10.13
N TRP A 67 3.03 -12.13 8.91
CA TRP A 67 2.45 -12.66 7.67
C TRP A 67 2.47 -14.20 7.61
N HIS A 68 1.30 -14.81 7.41
CA HIS A 68 1.11 -16.27 7.39
C HIS A 68 1.57 -16.99 8.66
N THR A 69 1.45 -16.34 9.82
CA THR A 69 1.72 -16.94 11.13
C THR A 69 0.49 -16.88 12.02
N ILE A 70 0.52 -17.62 13.14
CA ILE A 70 -0.50 -17.52 14.19
C ILE A 70 -0.47 -16.17 14.94
N ASN A 71 0.57 -15.36 14.74
CA ASN A 71 0.71 -14.03 15.34
C ASN A 71 0.03 -12.94 14.50
N ASP A 72 -0.55 -13.28 13.34
CA ASP A 72 -1.45 -12.39 12.61
C ASP A 72 -2.81 -12.33 13.32
N ASN A 73 -2.87 -11.50 14.36
CA ASN A 73 -4.02 -11.35 15.23
C ASN A 73 -4.16 -9.88 15.68
N MET A 74 -5.09 -9.60 16.59
CA MET A 74 -5.40 -8.23 17.00
C MET A 74 -4.22 -7.48 17.65
N ASP A 75 -3.22 -8.18 18.19
CA ASP A 75 -2.09 -7.56 18.88
C ASP A 75 -1.15 -6.82 17.91
N VAL A 76 -1.14 -7.19 16.63
CA VAL A 76 -0.31 -6.53 15.60
C VAL A 76 -1.04 -5.41 14.85
N ILE A 77 -2.32 -5.17 15.16
CA ILE A 77 -3.13 -4.14 14.49
C ILE A 77 -2.97 -2.79 15.18
N ASP A 78 -2.41 -1.81 14.46
CA ASP A 78 -2.32 -0.42 14.91
C ASP A 78 -3.40 0.46 14.24
N LYS A 79 -4.20 1.14 15.07
CA LYS A 79 -5.21 2.11 14.61
C LYS A 79 -4.60 3.30 13.86
N SER A 80 -3.36 3.66 14.15
CA SER A 80 -2.64 4.72 13.45
C SER A 80 -2.36 4.34 11.99
N THR A 81 -1.96 3.09 11.73
CA THR A 81 -1.78 2.55 10.37
C THR A 81 -3.11 2.53 9.62
N LEU A 82 -4.18 2.04 10.26
CA LEU A 82 -5.53 2.05 9.68
C LEU A 82 -5.98 3.48 9.33
N LYS A 83 -5.73 4.45 10.21
CA LYS A 83 -6.04 5.86 9.99
C LYS A 83 -5.24 6.43 8.82
N ALA A 84 -3.93 6.16 8.74
CA ALA A 84 -3.08 6.68 7.67
C ALA A 84 -3.54 6.20 6.29
N VAL A 85 -3.80 4.89 6.14
CA VAL A 85 -4.28 4.31 4.89
C VAL A 85 -5.68 4.81 4.55
N GLY A 86 -6.63 4.67 5.48
CA GLY A 86 -8.03 5.03 5.26
C GLY A 86 -8.21 6.52 4.97
N GLN A 87 -7.54 7.40 5.72
CA GLN A 87 -7.65 8.84 5.51
C GLN A 87 -7.04 9.28 4.19
N THR A 88 -5.94 8.65 3.75
CA THR A 88 -5.33 8.91 2.44
C THR A 88 -6.28 8.52 1.32
N VAL A 89 -6.84 7.30 1.35
CA VAL A 89 -7.77 6.82 0.32
C VAL A 89 -9.02 7.70 0.27
N LEU A 90 -9.62 8.03 1.43
CA LEU A 90 -10.75 8.95 1.51
C LEU A 90 -10.41 10.31 0.89
N ALA A 91 -9.27 10.88 1.23
CA ALA A 91 -8.89 12.19 0.71
C ALA A 91 -8.62 12.18 -0.80
N VAL A 92 -8.21 11.05 -1.38
CA VAL A 92 -8.10 10.90 -2.84
C VAL A 92 -9.48 10.86 -3.46
N ILE A 93 -10.35 9.92 -3.06
CA ILE A 93 -11.65 9.71 -3.73
C ILE A 93 -12.63 10.88 -3.56
N TYR A 94 -12.52 11.67 -2.50
CA TYR A 94 -13.34 12.88 -2.30
C TYR A 94 -12.79 14.12 -3.01
N ASN A 95 -11.60 14.05 -3.61
CA ASN A 95 -10.97 15.15 -4.37
C ASN A 95 -10.57 14.71 -5.80
N GLU A 96 -11.27 13.73 -6.36
CA GLU A 96 -11.16 13.33 -7.78
C GLU A 96 -11.86 14.33 -8.71
#